data_AF-A0A924EV94-F1
#
_entry.id   AF-A0A924EV94-F1
#
_cell.length_a   1.000
_cell.length_b   1.000
_cell.length_c   1.000
_cell.angle_alpha   90.00
_cell.angle_beta   90.00
_cell.angle_gamma   90.00
#
_symmetry.space_group_name_H-M   'P 1'
#
loop_
_entity.id
_entity.type
_entity.pdbx_description
1 polymer ?
#
loop_
_entity_poly.entity_id
_entity_poly.type
_entity_poly.pdbx_seq_one_letter_code
_entity_poly.pdbx_strand_id
1 'polypeptide(L)' 'MNELQFSKVKNAEGFIAALDQSGGSTPKALKLYGIQDGAYSGDEEMFDLVHAMRTRIITSPSFNGDRILGSILF' A
#
# COMPACT_ATOMS: atom_id res chain seq x y z
N MET A 1 0.29 -8.85 22.34
CA MET A 1 -0.35 -8.83 21.00
C MET A 1 -1.75 -8.27 21.18
N ASN A 2 -2.22 -7.35 20.33
CA ASN A 2 -3.55 -6.76 20.49
C ASN A 2 -4.62 -7.83 20.21
N GLU A 3 -5.42 -8.18 21.22
CA GLU A 3 -6.43 -9.24 21.13
C GLU A 3 -7.52 -8.94 20.09
N LEU A 4 -7.86 -7.66 19.91
CA LEU A 4 -8.84 -7.22 18.91
C LEU A 4 -8.31 -7.44 17.49
N GLN A 5 -7.05 -7.14 17.23
CA GLN A 5 -6.43 -7.39 15.92
C GLN A 5 -6.34 -8.90 15.62
N PHE A 6 -5.93 -9.70 16.61
CA PHE A 6 -5.88 -11.17 16.47
C PHE A 6 -7.26 -11.75 16.17
N SER A 7 -8.29 -11.35 16.93
CA SER A 7 -9.66 -11.80 16.70
C SER A 7 -10.20 -11.38 15.34
N LYS A 8 -9.90 -10.14 14.89
CA LYS A 8 -10.30 -9.66 13.56
C LYS A 8 -9.67 -10.50 12.45
N VAL A 9 -8.34 -10.71 12.48
CA VAL A 9 -7.65 -11.49 11.44
C VAL A 9 -8.05 -12.96 11.46
N LYS A 10 -8.33 -13.53 12.64
CA LYS A 10 -8.73 -14.95 12.78
C LYS A 10 -10.14 -15.22 12.27
N ASN A 11 -11.08 -14.29 12.48
CA ASN A 11 -12.52 -14.58 12.35
C ASN A 11 -13.24 -13.78 11.25
N ALA A 12 -12.75 -12.60 10.85
CA ALA A 12 -13.44 -11.78 9.86
C ALA A 12 -13.22 -12.29 8.43
N GLU A 13 -14.23 -12.14 7.58
CA GLU A 13 -14.12 -12.43 6.16
C GLU A 13 -13.49 -11.24 5.41
N GLY A 14 -12.37 -11.47 4.74
CA GLY A 14 -11.67 -10.42 4.03
C GLY A 14 -10.31 -10.85 3.51
N PHE A 15 -9.47 -9.88 3.18
CA PHE A 15 -8.15 -10.10 2.62
C PHE A 15 -7.13 -9.08 3.15
N ILE A 16 -5.85 -9.32 2.85
CA ILE A 16 -4.74 -8.44 3.20
C ILE A 16 -4.34 -7.60 1.98
N ALA A 17 -4.19 -6.30 2.18
CA ALA A 17 -3.66 -5.42 1.15
C ALA A 17 -2.12 -5.35 1.27
N ALA A 18 -1.40 -5.78 0.24
CA ALA A 18 0.06 -5.74 0.21
C ALA A 18 0.55 -4.43 -0.46
N LEU A 19 1.10 -3.51 0.35
CA LEU A 19 1.68 -2.25 -0.09
C LEU A 19 3.19 -2.20 0.20
N ASP A 20 3.85 -3.35 0.16
CA ASP A 20 5.21 -3.62 0.62
C ASP A 20 6.27 -3.67 -0.49
N GLN A 21 6.02 -3.00 -1.61
CA GLN A 21 6.98 -2.95 -2.70
C GLN A 21 8.30 -2.31 -2.23
N SER A 22 9.40 -3.05 -2.38
CA SER A 22 10.74 -2.56 -2.11
C SER A 22 11.18 -1.51 -3.14
N GLY A 23 12.24 -0.76 -2.84
CA GLY A 23 12.78 0.26 -3.76
C GLY A 23 13.04 -0.25 -5.18
N GLY A 24 13.55 -1.49 -5.33
CA GLY A 24 13.76 -2.09 -6.66
C GLY A 24 12.48 -2.42 -7.44
N SER A 25 11.34 -2.58 -6.74
CA SER A 25 10.03 -2.85 -7.36
C SER A 25 9.15 -1.60 -7.50
N THR A 26 9.51 -0.51 -6.82
CA THR A 26 8.79 0.77 -6.87
C THR A 26 8.63 1.34 -8.28
N PRO A 27 9.65 1.37 -9.16
CA PRO A 27 9.47 1.87 -10.54
C PRO A 27 8.36 1.15 -11.29
N LYS A 28 8.30 -0.18 -11.16
CA LYS A 28 7.26 -1.01 -11.78
C LYS A 28 5.89 -0.70 -11.21
N ALA A 29 5.77 -0.52 -9.90
CA ALA A 29 4.51 -0.16 -9.25
C ALA A 29 3.99 1.21 -9.74
N LEU A 30 4.85 2.22 -9.78
CA LEU A 30 4.53 3.56 -10.28
C LEU A 30 4.12 3.53 -11.76
N LYS A 31 4.81 2.76 -12.59
CA LYS A 31 4.47 2.59 -14.00
C LYS A 31 3.10 1.97 -14.22
N LEU A 32 2.78 0.91 -13.48
CA LEU A 32 1.44 0.29 -13.51
C LEU A 32 0.35 1.24 -12.98
N TYR A 33 0.73 2.17 -12.11
CA TYR A 33 -0.14 3.23 -11.61
C TYR A 33 -0.30 4.40 -12.60
N GLY A 34 0.47 4.43 -13.69
CA GLY A 34 0.40 5.44 -14.75
C GLY A 34 1.50 6.50 -14.73
N ILE A 35 2.48 6.40 -13.81
CA ILE A 35 3.62 7.30 -13.71
C ILE A 35 4.80 6.69 -14.48
N GLN A 36 5.17 7.29 -15.61
CA GLN A 36 6.17 6.72 -16.53
C GLN A 36 7.60 6.89 -16.03
N ASP A 37 8.49 6.03 -16.55
CA ASP A 37 9.93 6.10 -16.36
C ASP A 37 10.43 7.46 -16.93
N GLY A 38 10.82 8.39 -16.05
CA GLY A 38 11.20 9.77 -16.40
C GLY A 38 10.29 10.87 -15.85
N ALA A 39 9.19 10.50 -15.18
CA ALA A 39 8.34 11.46 -14.46
C ALA A 39 8.90 11.88 -13.09
N TYR A 40 10.05 11.31 -12.68
CA TYR A 40 10.76 11.60 -11.45
C TYR A 40 12.27 11.49 -11.65
N SER A 41 13.03 12.19 -10.81
CA SER A 41 14.48 12.29 -10.84
C SER A 41 15.09 11.72 -9.56
N GLY A 42 15.72 10.56 -9.67
CA GLY A 42 16.38 9.90 -8.55
C GLY A 42 15.42 9.18 -7.60
N ASP A 43 16.00 8.59 -6.55
CA ASP A 43 15.27 7.71 -5.64
C ASP A 43 14.36 8.47 -4.68
N GLU A 44 14.74 9.67 -4.24
CA GLU A 44 13.96 10.48 -3.30
C GLU A 44 12.58 10.82 -3.88
N GLU A 45 12.53 11.40 -5.08
CA GLU A 45 11.27 11.74 -5.74
C GLU A 45 10.44 10.49 -6.08
N MET A 46 11.10 9.38 -6.44
CA MET A 46 10.43 8.10 -6.63
C MET A 46 9.75 7.61 -5.35
N PHE A 47 10.41 7.73 -4.20
CA PHE A 47 9.87 7.32 -2.91
C PHE A 47 8.74 8.23 -2.44
N ASP A 48 8.81 9.53 -2.71
CA ASP A 48 7.72 10.46 -2.44
C ASP A 48 6.47 10.12 -3.26
N LEU A 49 6.63 9.78 -4.54
CA LEU A 49 5.52 9.39 -5.40
C LEU A 49 4.86 8.08 -4.96
N VAL A 50 5.65 7.06 -4.56
CA VAL A 50 5.07 5.80 -4.07
C VAL A 50 4.41 6.00 -2.71
N HIS A 51 4.96 6.88 -1.87
CA HIS A 51 4.33 7.26 -0.62
C HIS A 51 2.98 7.96 -0.86
N ALA A 52 2.92 8.91 -1.81
CA ALA A 52 1.68 9.57 -2.19
C ALA A 52 0.63 8.59 -2.74
N MET A 53 1.06 7.63 -3.56
CA MET A 53 0.21 6.54 -4.06
C MET A 53 -0.37 5.70 -2.90
N ARG A 54 0.48 5.25 -1.97
CA ARG A 54 0.07 4.46 -0.79
C ARG A 54 -0.88 5.24 0.12
N THR A 55 -0.59 6.50 0.37
CA THR A 55 -1.45 7.41 1.13
C THR A 55 -2.83 7.50 0.50
N ARG A 56 -2.93 7.75 -0.82
CA ARG A 56 -4.21 7.78 -1.52
C ARG A 56 -5.00 6.48 -1.38
N ILE A 57 -4.34 5.32 -1.40
CA ILE A 57 -4.99 4.02 -1.22
C ILE A 57 -5.53 3.87 0.19
N ILE A 58 -4.70 4.13 1.21
CA ILE A 58 -5.04 3.91 2.62
C ILE A 58 -6.07 4.92 3.14
N THR A 59 -6.08 6.16 2.63
CA THR A 59 -7.07 7.18 3.01
C THR A 59 -8.37 7.11 2.21
N SER A 60 -8.47 6.20 1.24
CA SER A 60 -9.69 6.03 0.45
C SER A 60 -10.85 5.56 1.35
N PRO A 61 -12.10 6.03 1.13
CA PRO A 61 -13.27 5.46 1.80
C PRO A 61 -13.45 3.95 1.55
N SER A 62 -12.87 3.41 0.47
CA SER A 62 -12.86 1.97 0.21
C SER A 62 -11.93 1.19 1.16
N PHE A 63 -11.03 1.88 1.86
CA PHE A 63 -10.09 1.32 2.84
C PHE A 63 -10.65 1.45 4.27
N ASN A 64 -11.89 0.99 4.46
CA ASN A 64 -12.66 1.20 5.69
C ASN A 64 -12.58 0.05 6.71
N GLY A 65 -11.94 -1.07 6.35
CA GLY A 65 -11.78 -2.22 7.23
C GLY A 65 -12.89 -3.27 7.15
N ASP A 66 -13.86 -3.13 6.24
CA ASP A 66 -14.93 -4.11 6.02
C ASP A 66 -14.42 -5.38 5.35
N ARG A 67 -13.62 -5.23 4.28
CA ARG A 67 -13.00 -6.35 3.56
C ARG A 67 -11.48 -6.38 3.64
N ILE A 68 -10.84 -5.26 3.96
CA ILE A 68 -9.39 -5.16 4.13
C ILE A 68 -9.08 -5.34 5.62
N LEU A 69 -8.58 -6.52 5.99
CA LEU A 69 -8.39 -6.87 7.40
C LEU A 69 -7.08 -6.33 7.98
N GLY A 70 -6.12 -6.06 7.10
CA GLY A 70 -4.81 -5.55 7.46
C GLY A 70 -3.98 -5.24 6.22
N SER A 71 -2.75 -4.76 6.44
CA SER A 71 -1.85 -4.36 5.37
C SER A 71 -0.41 -4.72 5.69
N ILE A 72 0.34 -5.05 4.64
CA ILE A 72 1.79 -5.23 4.70
C ILE A 72 2.41 -3.94 4.14
N LEU A 73 3.33 -3.35 4.89
CA LEU A 73 3.98 -2.09 4.56
C LEU A 73 5.48 -2.33 4.34
N PHE A 74 6.08 -1.53 3.47
CA PHE A 74 7.53 -1.41 3.31
C PHE A 74 8.07 -0.30 4.20
#